data_AF-A0A6A7RZ76-F1
#
_entry.id   AF-A0A6A7RZ76-F1
#
_cell.length_a   1.000
_cell.length_b   1.000
_cell.length_c   1.000
_cell.angle_alpha   90.00
_cell.angle_beta   90.00
_cell.angle_gamma   90.00
#
_symmetry.space_group_name_H-M   'P 1'
#
loop_
_entity.id
_entity.type
_entity.pdbx_description
1 polymer ?
#
loop_
_entity_poly.entity_id
_entity_poly.type
_entity_poly.pdbx_seq_one_letter_code
_entity_poly.pdbx_strand_id
1 'polypeptide(L)' 'MEVLLSIAIGVLTACGVFLILRSRTFPVLLGLTLLSYAVNLFLFASGRLRIDAPPLIRAGASYADPLPQALVLTAIVI' A
#
# COMPACT_ATOMS: atom_id res chain seq x y z
N MET A 1 -5.34 -14.04 2.00
CA MET A 1 -4.40 -12.89 2.09
C MET A 1 -5.13 -11.56 2.23
N GLU A 2 -6.26 -11.37 1.57
CA GLU A 2 -6.99 -10.10 1.56
C GLU A 2 -7.40 -9.61 2.95
N VAL A 3 -7.92 -10.51 3.81
CA VAL A 3 -8.31 -10.18 5.20
C VAL A 3 -7.13 -9.70 6.05
N LEU A 4 -5.97 -10.35 5.91
CA LEU A 4 -4.75 -9.92 6.63
C LEU A 4 -4.33 -8.52 6.18
N LEU A 5 -4.37 -8.28 4.87
CA LEU A 5 -3.98 -7.01 4.28
C LEU A 5 -4.97 -5.89 4.65
N SER A 6 -6.27 -6.17 4.68
CA SER A 6 -7.28 -5.19 5.10
C SER A 6 -7.13 -4.80 6.57
N ILE A 7 -6.81 -5.75 7.45
CA ILE A 7 -6.51 -5.46 8.86
C ILE A 7 -5.25 -4.61 8.98
N ALA A 8 -4.18 -4.96 8.24
CA ALA A 8 -2.94 -4.19 8.26
C ALA A 8 -3.13 -2.73 7.79
N ILE A 9 -3.87 -2.53 6.69
CA ILE A 9 -4.22 -1.17 6.19
C ILE A 9 -5.03 -0.41 7.24
N GLY A 10 -6.01 -1.07 7.87
CA GLY A 10 -6.83 -0.46 8.93
C GLY A 10 -5.99 0.00 10.13
N VAL A 11 -5.07 -0.85 10.61
CA VAL A 11 -4.17 -0.53 11.72
C VAL A 11 -3.23 0.62 11.37
N LEU A 12 -2.59 0.58 10.19
CA LEU A 12 -1.69 1.65 9.73
C LEU A 12 -2.43 2.99 9.61
N THR A 13 -3.64 2.97 9.05
CA THR A 13 -4.48 4.17 8.92
C THR A 13 -4.87 4.72 10.29
N ALA A 14 -5.32 3.86 11.21
CA ALA A 14 -5.70 4.26 12.57
C ALA A 14 -4.52 4.87 13.34
N CYS A 15 -3.35 4.23 13.28
CA CYS A 15 -2.12 4.75 13.88
C CYS A 15 -1.68 6.07 13.24
N GLY A 16 -1.74 6.18 11.91
CA GLY A 16 -1.41 7.39 11.17
C GLY A 16 -2.28 8.57 11.59
N VAL A 17 -3.61 8.38 11.59
CA VAL A 17 -4.58 9.40 12.02
C VAL A 17 -4.35 9.78 13.49
N PHE A 18 -4.15 8.80 14.37
CA PHE A 18 -3.89 9.06 15.80
C PHE A 18 -2.64 9.94 16.01
N LEU A 19 -1.55 9.67 15.28
CA LEU A 19 -0.31 10.43 15.39
C LEU A 19 -0.41 11.83 14.79
N ILE A 20 -1.17 12.01 13.71
CA ILE A 20 -1.45 13.33 13.09
C ILE A 20 -2.23 14.24 14.04
N LEU A 21 -3.13 13.68 14.86
CA LEU A 21 -3.89 14.46 15.84
C LEU A 21 -3.06 14.96 17.03
N ARG A 22 -1.77 14.61 17.11
CA ARG A 22 -0.89 14.99 18.22
C ARG A 22 -0.25 16.37 17.95
N SER A 23 -0.26 17.27 18.94
CA SER A 23 0.26 18.65 18.81
C SER A 23 1.80 18.77 18.79
N ARG A 24 2.52 17.81 18.20
CA ARG A 24 3.97 17.86 18.02
C ARG A 24 4.31 17.49 16.58
N THR A 25 5.24 18.24 15.99
CA THR A 25 5.63 18.11 14.58
C THR A 25 6.17 16.72 14.23
N PHE A 26 6.97 16.12 15.12
CA PHE A 26 7.58 14.81 14.86
C PHE A 26 6.56 13.65 14.79
N PRO A 27 5.63 13.49 15.76
CA PRO A 27 4.51 12.56 15.62
C PRO A 27 3.68 12.77 14.36
N VAL A 28 3.39 14.02 13.97
CA VAL A 28 2.62 14.30 12.75
C VAL A 28 3.35 13.77 11.51
N LEU A 29 4.66 14.01 11.41
CA LEU A 29 5.50 13.46 10.34
C LEU A 29 5.43 11.93 10.28
N LEU A 30 5.57 11.24 11.41
CA LEU A 30 5.43 9.78 11.46
C LEU A 30 4.01 9.30 11.11
N GLY A 31 2.99 10.08 11.48
CA GLY A 31 1.61 9.78 11.14
C GLY A 31 1.36 9.89 9.63
N LEU A 32 1.93 10.90 8.98
CA LEU A 32 1.87 11.07 7.52
C LEU A 32 2.60 9.95 6.78
N THR A 33 3.77 9.52 7.24
CA THR A 33 4.49 8.40 6.60
C THR A 33 3.74 7.08 6.76
N LEU A 34 3.17 6.80 7.94
CA LEU A 34 2.31 5.63 8.15
C LEU A 34 1.08 5.64 7.24
N LEU A 35 0.46 6.81 7.06
CA LEU A 35 -0.68 6.96 6.17
C LEU A 35 -0.28 6.73 4.70
N SER A 36 0.88 7.22 4.27
CA SER A 36 1.43 6.95 2.94
C SER A 36 1.65 5.45 2.71
N TYR A 37 2.21 4.73 3.68
CA TYR A 37 2.34 3.26 3.57
C TYR A 37 0.99 2.54 3.50
N ALA A 38 -0.01 2.98 4.28
CA ALA A 38 -1.36 2.41 4.24
C ALA A 38 -2.01 2.57 2.85
N VAL A 39 -1.89 3.76 2.25
CA VAL A 39 -2.42 4.05 0.91
C VAL A 39 -1.69 3.25 -0.15
N ASN A 40 -0.36 3.13 -0.07
CA ASN A 40 0.41 2.31 -1.01
C ASN A 40 0.00 0.83 -0.96
N LEU A 41 -0.20 0.27 0.23
CA LEU A 41 -0.71 -1.10 0.38
C LEU A 41 -2.14 -1.26 -0.15
N PHE A 42 -3.00 -0.25 0.05
CA PHE A 42 -4.35 -0.24 -0.47
C PHE A 42 -4.38 -0.23 -2.01
N LEU A 43 -3.57 0.61 -2.64
CA LEU A 43 -3.41 0.65 -4.10
C LEU A 43 -2.87 -0.67 -4.64
N PHE A 44 -1.91 -1.28 -3.96
CA PHE A 44 -1.42 -2.61 -4.34
C PHE A 44 -2.54 -3.68 -4.26
N ALA A 45 -3.40 -3.60 -3.25
CA ALA A 45 -4.50 -4.54 -3.04
C ALA A 45 -5.61 -4.43 -4.09
N SER A 46 -5.87 -3.24 -4.64
CA SER A 46 -6.95 -3.01 -5.60
C SER A 46 -6.76 -3.77 -6.91
N GLY A 47 -5.53 -4.18 -7.22
CA GLY A 47 -5.14 -4.97 -8.39
C GLY A 47 -5.56 -6.44 -8.44
N ARG A 48 -6.22 -6.92 -7.38
CA ARG A 48 -6.34 -8.35 -7.02
C ARG A 48 -4.98 -8.99 -6.73
N LEU A 49 -4.84 -9.57 -5.54
CA LEU A 49 -3.66 -10.33 -5.17
C LEU A 49 -3.63 -11.67 -5.93
N ARG A 50 -2.85 -11.74 -7.00
CA ARG A 50 -2.47 -13.01 -7.64
C ARG A 50 -1.11 -13.46 -7.12
N ILE A 51 -1.07 -14.69 -6.61
CA ILE A 51 0.15 -15.36 -6.18
C ILE A 51 0.80 -16.00 -7.41
N ASP A 52 2.13 -16.00 -7.49
CA ASP A 52 2.93 -16.62 -8.57
C ASP A 52 2.68 -16.11 -10.00
N ALA A 53 2.18 -14.87 -10.14
CA ALA A 53 1.94 -14.22 -11.43
C ALA A 53 2.72 -12.90 -11.54
N PRO A 54 4.06 -12.91 -11.63
CA PRO A 54 4.82 -11.68 -11.83
C PRO A 54 4.38 -11.00 -13.14
N PRO A 55 4.27 -9.66 -13.19
CA PRO A 55 3.90 -8.92 -14.40
C PRO A 55 5.09 -8.81 -15.36
N LEU A 56 5.65 -9.96 -15.73
CA LEU A 56 6.74 -10.11 -16.69
C LEU A 56 6.23 -10.93 -17.86
N ILE A 57 6.17 -10.32 -19.05
CA ILE A 57 5.69 -10.98 -20.26
C ILE A 57 6.59 -12.18 -20.59
N ARG A 58 6.04 -13.39 -20.52
CA ARG A 58 6.68 -14.68 -20.82
C ARG A 58 5.67 -15.60 -21.50
N ALA A 59 5.97 -16.07 -22.70
CA ALA A 59 5.08 -16.95 -23.46
C ALA A 59 4.52 -18.09 -22.59
N GLY A 60 3.19 -18.14 -22.42
CA GLY A 60 2.48 -19.18 -21.66
C GLY A 60 2.28 -18.92 -20.16
N ALA A 61 2.75 -17.80 -19.59
CA ALA A 61 2.59 -17.50 -18.17
C ALA A 61 1.35 -16.64 -17.86
N SER A 62 0.78 -16.82 -16.67
CA SER A 62 -0.25 -15.91 -16.14
C SER A 62 0.42 -14.68 -15.53
N TYR A 63 -0.09 -13.49 -15.82
CA TYR A 63 0.43 -12.23 -15.29
C TYR A 63 -0.57 -11.60 -14.32
N ALA A 64 -0.06 -10.88 -13.32
CA ALA A 64 -0.85 -9.95 -12.52
C ALA A 64 -1.05 -8.63 -13.29
N ASP A 65 -2.04 -7.84 -12.86
CA ASP A 65 -2.24 -6.49 -13.41
C ASP A 65 -1.01 -5.61 -13.09
N PRO A 66 -0.31 -5.06 -14.09
CA PRO A 66 0.85 -4.20 -13.87
C PRO A 66 0.49 -2.78 -13.41
N LEU A 67 -0.76 -2.33 -13.62
CA LEU A 67 -1.16 -0.94 -13.34
C LEU A 67 -1.00 -0.57 -11.85
N PRO A 68 -1.48 -1.36 -10.88
CA PRO A 68 -1.31 -1.07 -9.45
C PRO A 68 0.15 -0.96 -9.04
N GLN A 69 1.04 -1.77 -9.64
CA GLN A 69 2.46 -1.74 -9.32
C GLN A 69 3.14 -0.46 -9.81
N ALA A 70 2.81 -0.01 -11.02
CA ALA A 70 3.31 1.25 -11.56
C ALA A 70 2.82 2.46 -10.74
N LEU A 71 1.56 2.44 -10.32
CA LEU A 71 0.98 3.49 -9.46
C LEU A 71 1.68 3.56 -8.10
N VAL A 72 1.92 2.41 -7.47
CA VAL A 72 2.63 2.34 -6.17
C VAL A 72 4.09 2.79 -6.31
N LEU A 73 4.80 2.41 -7.37
CA LEU A 73 6.18 2.86 -7.59
C LEU A 73 6.26 4.39 -7.69
N THR A 74 5.29 5.01 -8.34
CA THR A 74 5.20 6.47 -8.45
C THR A 74 4.87 7.09 -7.08
N ALA A 75 3.91 6.52 -6.36
CA ALA A 75 3.47 7.00 -5.06
C ALA A 75 4.53 6.83 -3.94
N ILE A 76 5.51 5.94 -4.10
CA ILE A 76 6.64 5.79 -3.16
C ILE A 76 7.65 6.94 -3.28
N VAL A 77 7.79 7.53 -4.47
CA VAL A 77 8.75 8.62 -4.73
C VAL A 77 8.21 9.98 -4.28
N ILE A 78 6.89 10.13 -4.23
CA ILE A 78 6.17 11.33 -3.76
C ILE A 78 6.19 11.37 -2.23
#